data_AF-A0AAN0YGF5-F1
#
_entry.id   AF-A0AAN0YGF5-F1
#
_cell.length_a   1.000
_cell.length_b   1.000
_cell.length_c   1.000
_cell.angle_alpha   90.00
_cell.angle_beta   90.00
_cell.angle_gamma   90.00
#
_symmetry.space_group_name_H-M   'P 1'
#
loop_
_entity.id
_entity.type
_entity.pdbx_description
1 polymer ?
#
loop_
_entity_poly.entity_id
_entity_poly.type
_entity_poly.pdbx_seq_one_letter_code
_entity_poly.pdbx_strand_id
1 'polypeptide(L)'
;MSEFWLWFFAIIGIISCVLALLLILASLMPPETESPSDEKIAQKQKEALDTIEILGRQGDEKFAARDWQAAISIYKRVIELCRNVELKEVEKTSYDLCGISAMHLGNFEVAIFYFSKGTKEDAYLYNRAIAHYSFDNYLECIEDCIQVSRENGSYAPSFWLRGLARLEIGDRTMAINDFKKLLS
;
A
#
# COMPACT_ATOMS: atom_id res chain seq x y z
N MET A 1 60.77 2.06 1.74
CA MET A 1 59.52 2.86 1.70
C MET A 1 59.26 3.54 0.36
N SER A 2 60.18 3.55 -0.61
CA SER A 2 60.03 4.30 -1.87
C SER A 2 59.31 3.54 -3.00
N GLU A 3 59.39 2.22 -3.08
CA GLU A 3 58.83 1.48 -4.22
C GLU A 3 57.29 1.36 -4.18
N PHE A 4 56.70 1.27 -2.99
CA PHE A 4 55.24 1.17 -2.83
C PHE A 4 54.49 2.36 -3.45
N TRP A 5 55.01 3.57 -3.27
CA TRP A 5 54.41 4.78 -3.82
C TRP A 5 54.53 4.87 -5.34
N LEU A 6 55.62 4.36 -5.92
CA LEU A 6 55.80 4.31 -7.37
C LEU A 6 54.75 3.40 -8.05
N TRP A 7 54.52 2.21 -7.49
CA TRP A 7 53.46 1.31 -7.98
C TRP A 7 52.06 1.88 -7.75
N PHE A 8 51.83 2.55 -6.63
CA PHE A 8 50.56 3.20 -6.32
C PHE A 8 50.19 4.30 -7.36
N PHE A 9 51.13 5.19 -7.68
CA PHE A 9 50.89 6.23 -8.70
C PHE A 9 50.76 5.66 -10.12
N ALA A 10 51.51 4.60 -10.45
CA ALA A 10 51.38 3.91 -11.74
C ALA A 10 49.99 3.29 -11.93
N ILE A 11 49.44 2.65 -10.88
CA ILE A 11 48.10 2.05 -10.91
C ILE A 11 47.02 3.12 -11.06
N ILE A 12 47.12 4.24 -10.33
CA ILE A 12 46.16 5.36 -10.45
C ILE A 12 46.19 5.96 -11.86
N GLY A 13 47.38 6.12 -12.45
CA GLY A 13 47.51 6.62 -13.83
C GLY A 13 46.84 5.69 -14.84
N ILE A 14 47.02 4.37 -14.70
CA ILE A 14 46.40 3.38 -15.59
C ILE A 14 44.87 3.39 -15.44
N ILE A 15 44.35 3.44 -14.20
CA ILE A 15 42.90 3.52 -13.94
C ILE A 15 42.31 4.78 -14.55
N SER A 16 42.98 5.93 -14.40
CA SER A 16 42.54 7.20 -14.98
C SER A 16 42.49 7.15 -16.51
N CYS A 17 43.48 6.52 -17.15
CA CYS A 17 43.50 6.36 -18.60
C CYS A 17 42.41 5.40 -19.09
N VAL A 18 42.17 4.29 -18.40
CA VAL A 18 41.10 3.34 -18.74
C VAL A 18 39.73 3.99 -18.58
N LEU A 19 39.51 4.76 -17.51
CA LEU A 19 38.25 5.48 -17.30
C LEU A 19 38.02 6.55 -18.37
N ALA A 20 39.06 7.32 -18.72
CA ALA A 20 38.99 8.30 -19.79
C ALA A 20 38.69 7.64 -21.15
N LEU A 21 39.32 6.49 -21.44
CA LEU A 21 39.05 5.72 -22.66
C LEU A 21 37.62 5.19 -22.69
N LEU A 22 37.08 4.69 -21.57
CA LEU A 22 35.70 4.22 -21.46
C LEU A 22 34.69 5.35 -21.66
N LEU A 23 34.95 6.54 -21.12
CA LEU A 23 34.10 7.71 -21.33
C LEU A 23 34.13 8.19 -22.78
N ILE A 24 35.31 8.18 -23.42
CA ILE A 24 35.46 8.50 -24.85
C ILE A 24 34.72 7.45 -25.70
N LEU A 25 34.89 6.16 -25.39
CA LEU A 25 34.18 5.07 -26.07
C LEU A 25 32.66 5.18 -25.88
N ALA A 26 32.18 5.52 -24.68
CA ALA A 26 30.76 5.76 -24.41
C ALA A 26 30.23 6.98 -25.18
N SER A 27 31.04 8.03 -25.39
CA SER A 27 30.67 9.19 -26.21
C SER A 27 30.66 8.92 -27.72
N LEU A 28 31.36 7.87 -28.17
CA LEU A 28 31.42 7.41 -29.55
C LEU A 28 30.35 6.36 -29.88
N MET A 29 29.76 5.72 -28.87
CA MET A 29 28.59 4.89 -29.04
C MET A 29 27.37 5.79 -29.27
N PRO A 30 26.56 5.56 -30.32
CA PRO A 30 25.28 6.25 -30.45
C PRO A 30 24.46 5.98 -29.17
N PRO A 31 23.62 6.93 -28.71
CA PRO A 31 22.72 6.66 -27.59
C PRO A 31 21.96 5.37 -27.89
N GLU A 32 21.86 4.46 -26.91
CA GLU A 32 21.08 3.23 -27.06
C GLU A 32 19.71 3.60 -27.62
N THR A 33 19.47 3.22 -28.88
CA THR A 33 18.19 3.46 -29.52
C THR A 33 17.27 2.35 -29.03
N GLU A 34 16.32 2.69 -28.16
CA GLU A 34 15.32 1.75 -27.67
C GLU A 34 14.67 1.02 -28.86
N SER A 35 14.58 -0.31 -28.77
CA SER A 35 14.11 -1.10 -29.90
C SER A 35 12.61 -0.85 -30.15
N PRO A 36 12.08 -1.05 -31.37
CA PRO A 36 10.65 -0.90 -31.65
C PRO A 36 9.73 -1.80 -30.79
N SER A 37 10.27 -2.85 -30.16
CA SER A 37 9.54 -3.65 -29.16
C SER A 37 9.47 -2.96 -27.80
N ASP A 38 10.55 -2.31 -27.38
CA ASP A 38 10.62 -1.60 -26.09
C ASP A 38 9.72 -0.36 -26.11
N GLU A 39 9.70 0.38 -27.23
CA GLU A 39 8.82 1.53 -27.44
C GLU A 39 7.33 1.14 -27.36
N LYS A 40 6.96 -0.02 -27.92
CA LYS A 40 5.58 -0.55 -27.83
C LYS A 40 5.20 -0.96 -26.40
N ILE A 41 6.15 -1.48 -25.63
CA ILE A 41 5.92 -1.85 -24.22
C ILE A 41 5.72 -0.58 -23.39
N ALA A 42 6.59 0.42 -23.57
CA ALA A 42 6.50 1.70 -22.89
C ALA A 42 5.17 2.42 -23.21
N GLN A 43 4.74 2.40 -24.47
CA GLN A 43 3.46 2.98 -24.88
C GLN A 43 2.26 2.29 -24.21
N LYS A 44 2.25 0.95 -24.16
CA LYS A 44 1.19 0.20 -23.47
C LYS A 44 1.16 0.45 -21.97
N GLN A 45 2.33 0.58 -21.34
CA GLN A 45 2.42 0.93 -19.93
C GLN A 45 1.87 2.33 -19.69
N LYS A 46 2.22 3.30 -20.53
CA LYS A 46 1.68 4.66 -20.47
C LYS A 46 0.16 4.69 -20.62
N GLU A 47 -0.39 3.99 -21.60
CA GLU A 47 -1.85 3.89 -21.79
C GLU A 47 -2.55 3.25 -20.58
N ALA A 48 -1.93 2.24 -19.95
CA ALA A 48 -2.44 1.63 -18.74
C ALA A 48 -2.42 2.62 -17.55
N LEU A 49 -1.37 3.42 -17.41
CA LEU A 49 -1.28 4.47 -16.38
C LEU A 49 -2.37 5.54 -16.58
N ASP A 50 -2.54 6.04 -17.80
CA ASP A 50 -3.58 7.03 -18.14
C ASP A 50 -4.98 6.46 -17.84
N THR A 51 -5.20 5.18 -18.18
CA THR A 51 -6.46 4.50 -17.90
C THR A 51 -6.72 4.33 -16.41
N ILE A 52 -5.70 3.98 -15.62
CA ILE A 52 -5.79 3.86 -14.16
C ILE A 52 -6.20 5.19 -13.54
N GLU A 53 -5.61 6.30 -13.96
CA GLU A 53 -5.94 7.63 -13.44
C GLU A 53 -7.40 8.01 -13.75
N ILE A 54 -7.84 7.79 -14.99
CA ILE A 54 -9.22 8.08 -15.41
C ILE A 54 -10.21 7.23 -14.62
N LEU A 55 -9.96 5.92 -14.49
CA LEU A 55 -10.83 5.03 -13.70
C LEU A 55 -10.81 5.40 -12.22
N GLY A 56 -9.66 5.78 -11.66
CA GLY A 56 -9.56 6.26 -10.28
C GLY A 56 -10.51 7.43 -10.03
N ARG A 57 -10.45 8.47 -10.88
CA ARG A 57 -11.36 9.61 -10.80
C ARG A 57 -12.84 9.21 -10.92
N GLN A 58 -13.17 8.33 -11.86
CA GLN A 58 -14.55 7.84 -12.02
C GLN A 58 -15.02 7.05 -10.79
N GLY A 59 -14.14 6.26 -10.19
CA GLY A 59 -14.40 5.54 -8.95
C GLY A 59 -14.73 6.52 -7.82
N ASP A 60 -13.92 7.56 -7.68
CA ASP A 60 -14.10 8.60 -6.65
C ASP A 60 -15.39 9.40 -6.85
N GLU A 61 -15.75 9.69 -8.10
CA GLU A 61 -17.03 10.32 -8.44
C GLU A 61 -18.22 9.43 -8.02
N LYS A 62 -18.15 8.13 -8.30
CA LYS A 62 -19.19 7.17 -7.88
C LYS A 62 -19.25 7.02 -6.37
N PHE A 63 -18.09 7.01 -5.72
CA PHE A 63 -17.97 7.02 -4.27
C PHE A 63 -18.63 8.27 -3.69
N ALA A 64 -18.29 9.46 -4.16
CA ALA A 64 -18.90 10.72 -3.72
C ALA A 64 -20.43 10.76 -3.98
N ALA A 65 -20.88 10.17 -5.09
CA ALA A 65 -22.30 10.02 -5.42
C ALA A 65 -23.04 8.97 -4.56
N ARG A 66 -22.35 8.29 -3.64
CA ARG A 66 -22.84 7.17 -2.82
C ARG A 66 -23.30 5.96 -3.63
N ASP A 67 -22.85 5.86 -4.88
CA ASP A 67 -23.03 4.70 -5.75
C ASP A 67 -21.89 3.70 -5.47
N TRP A 68 -21.89 3.17 -4.24
CA TRP A 68 -20.82 2.33 -3.71
C TRP A 68 -20.62 1.05 -4.53
N GLN A 69 -21.70 0.52 -5.10
CA GLN A 69 -21.64 -0.68 -5.94
C GLN A 69 -20.89 -0.39 -7.24
N ALA A 70 -21.18 0.74 -7.89
CA ALA A 70 -20.42 1.16 -9.07
C ALA A 70 -18.97 1.50 -8.72
N ALA A 71 -18.72 2.18 -7.60
CA ALA A 71 -17.38 2.50 -7.12
C ALA A 71 -16.52 1.22 -6.97
N ILE A 72 -17.04 0.20 -6.27
CA ILE A 72 -16.36 -1.11 -6.14
C ILE A 72 -16.04 -1.72 -7.51
N SER A 73 -16.98 -1.67 -8.46
CA SER A 73 -16.76 -2.24 -9.79
C SER A 73 -15.62 -1.55 -10.55
N ILE A 74 -15.49 -0.23 -10.37
CA ILE A 74 -14.43 0.57 -11.00
C ILE A 74 -13.09 0.31 -10.31
N TYR A 75 -13.03 0.38 -8.98
CA TYR A 75 -11.79 0.13 -8.24
C TYR A 75 -11.26 -1.30 -8.44
N LYS A 76 -12.14 -2.31 -8.60
CA LYS A 76 -11.72 -3.67 -9.02
C LYS A 76 -10.93 -3.66 -10.32
N ARG A 77 -11.39 -2.89 -11.30
CA ARG A 77 -10.70 -2.77 -12.59
C ARG A 77 -9.37 -2.02 -12.45
N VAL A 78 -9.31 -1.01 -11.57
CA VAL A 78 -8.04 -0.34 -11.22
C VAL A 78 -7.05 -1.34 -10.63
N ILE A 79 -7.46 -2.17 -9.67
CA ILE A 79 -6.62 -3.22 -9.05
C ILE A 79 -6.04 -4.16 -10.12
N GLU A 80 -6.87 -4.64 -11.04
CA GLU A 80 -6.43 -5.53 -12.13
C GLU A 80 -5.36 -4.89 -13.02
N LEU A 81 -5.53 -3.61 -13.36
CA LEU A 81 -4.55 -2.88 -14.16
C LEU A 81 -3.26 -2.61 -13.37
N CYS A 82 -3.35 -2.22 -12.10
CA CYS A 82 -2.19 -1.94 -11.25
C CYS A 82 -1.26 -3.15 -11.11
N ARG A 83 -1.80 -4.38 -11.08
CA ARG A 83 -0.99 -5.60 -11.04
C ARG A 83 -0.12 -5.80 -12.30
N ASN A 84 -0.56 -5.29 -13.45
CA ASN A 84 0.17 -5.42 -14.71
C ASN A 84 1.29 -4.38 -14.85
N VAL A 85 1.17 -3.24 -14.16
CA VAL A 85 2.14 -2.12 -14.20
C VAL A 85 2.88 -1.93 -12.87
N GLU A 86 2.73 -2.89 -11.95
CA GLU A 86 3.39 -2.93 -10.63
C GLU A 86 3.17 -1.69 -9.73
N LEU A 87 2.02 -1.01 -9.88
CA LEU A 87 1.63 0.14 -9.06
C LEU A 87 1.04 -0.27 -7.70
N LYS A 88 1.91 -0.72 -6.80
CA LYS A 88 1.51 -1.27 -5.49
C LYS A 88 0.74 -0.28 -4.61
N GLU A 89 1.12 0.99 -4.58
CA GLU A 89 0.44 1.98 -3.71
C GLU A 89 -0.99 2.30 -4.19
N VAL A 90 -1.20 2.38 -5.50
CA VAL A 90 -2.53 2.56 -6.08
C VAL A 90 -3.37 1.31 -5.89
N GLU A 91 -2.78 0.11 -6.02
CA GLU A 91 -3.46 -1.15 -5.77
C GLU A 91 -3.98 -1.23 -4.31
N LYS A 92 -3.12 -0.92 -3.33
CA LYS A 92 -3.47 -0.90 -1.91
C LYS A 92 -4.61 0.07 -1.62
N THR A 93 -4.50 1.31 -2.11
CA THR A 93 -5.53 2.34 -1.94
C THR A 93 -6.86 1.89 -2.56
N SER A 94 -6.82 1.24 -3.71
CA SER A 94 -8.02 0.72 -4.37
C SER A 94 -8.69 -0.42 -3.59
N TYR A 95 -7.93 -1.27 -2.90
CA TYR A 95 -8.51 -2.26 -1.97
C TYR A 95 -9.20 -1.58 -0.79
N ASP A 96 -8.59 -0.55 -0.19
CA ASP A 96 -9.21 0.19 0.93
C ASP A 96 -10.54 0.81 0.51
N LEU A 97 -10.56 1.49 -0.64
CA LEU A 97 -11.77 2.09 -1.19
C LEU A 97 -12.86 1.05 -1.50
N CYS A 98 -12.50 -0.15 -1.96
CA CYS A 98 -13.43 -1.27 -2.08
C CYS A 98 -13.99 -1.69 -0.72
N GLY A 99 -13.13 -1.80 0.29
CA GLY A 99 -13.52 -2.16 1.66
C GLY A 99 -14.48 -1.14 2.27
N ILE A 100 -14.16 0.15 2.19
CA ILE A 100 -15.01 1.24 2.68
C ILE A 100 -16.34 1.28 1.94
N SER A 101 -16.33 1.12 0.62
CA SER A 101 -17.56 1.04 -0.16
C SER A 101 -18.43 -0.16 0.25
N ALA A 102 -17.81 -1.31 0.55
CA ALA A 102 -18.51 -2.49 1.04
C ALA A 102 -19.09 -2.28 2.44
N MET A 103 -18.38 -1.56 3.32
CA MET A 103 -18.90 -1.14 4.63
C MET A 103 -20.16 -0.29 4.48
N HIS A 104 -20.17 0.68 3.55
CA HIS A 104 -21.35 1.51 3.29
C HIS A 104 -22.55 0.72 2.75
N LEU A 105 -22.30 -0.41 2.08
CA LEU A 105 -23.34 -1.33 1.62
C LEU A 105 -23.81 -2.32 2.70
N GLY A 106 -23.17 -2.35 3.87
CA GLY A 106 -23.41 -3.35 4.91
C GLY A 106 -22.85 -4.74 4.58
N ASN A 107 -22.02 -4.86 3.54
CA ASN A 107 -21.39 -6.10 3.12
C ASN A 107 -20.09 -6.32 3.89
N PHE A 108 -20.19 -6.56 5.19
CA PHE A 108 -19.04 -6.60 6.10
C PHE A 108 -18.05 -7.72 5.77
N GLU A 109 -18.51 -8.90 5.34
CA GLU A 109 -17.65 -9.99 4.89
C GLU A 109 -16.76 -9.57 3.70
N VAL A 110 -17.35 -8.85 2.74
CA VAL A 110 -16.62 -8.31 1.57
C VAL A 110 -15.63 -7.23 2.01
N ALA A 111 -16.01 -6.39 2.97
CA ALA A 111 -15.12 -5.38 3.53
C ALA A 111 -13.91 -6.02 4.22
N ILE A 112 -14.12 -7.04 5.06
CA ILE A 112 -13.06 -7.83 5.71
C ILE A 112 -12.10 -8.41 4.67
N PHE A 113 -12.63 -9.00 3.59
CA PHE A 113 -11.81 -9.53 2.50
C PHE A 113 -10.89 -8.44 1.91
N TYR A 114 -11.45 -7.27 1.59
CA TYR A 114 -10.68 -6.19 0.97
C TYR A 114 -9.65 -5.57 1.90
N PHE A 115 -9.99 -5.29 3.16
CA PHE A 115 -9.02 -4.80 4.14
C PHE A 115 -7.91 -5.83 4.39
N SER A 116 -8.20 -7.13 4.30
CA SER A 116 -7.19 -8.19 4.41
C SER A 116 -6.25 -8.30 3.21
N LYS A 117 -6.62 -7.73 2.05
CA LYS A 117 -5.73 -7.60 0.88
C LYS A 117 -4.85 -6.34 0.93
N GLY A 118 -5.20 -5.39 1.80
CA GLY A 118 -4.40 -4.22 2.09
C GLY A 118 -3.08 -4.54 2.80
N THR A 119 -2.39 -3.48 3.22
CA THR A 119 -1.18 -3.61 4.04
C THR A 119 -1.54 -3.88 5.50
N LYS A 120 -0.56 -4.32 6.29
CA LYS A 120 -0.69 -4.42 7.75
C LYS A 120 -0.42 -3.08 8.44
N GLU A 121 -0.85 -1.98 7.84
CA GLU A 121 -0.72 -0.66 8.45
C GLU A 121 -1.93 -0.38 9.34
N ASP A 122 -1.74 0.43 10.38
CA ASP A 122 -2.73 0.80 11.39
C ASP A 122 -4.13 1.11 10.84
N ALA A 123 -4.21 1.92 9.78
CA ALA A 123 -5.49 2.35 9.21
C ALA A 123 -6.29 1.16 8.65
N TYR A 124 -5.62 0.23 7.95
CA TYR A 124 -6.25 -0.95 7.35
C TYR A 124 -6.71 -1.93 8.42
N LEU A 125 -5.88 -2.16 9.43
CA LEU A 125 -6.19 -3.03 10.56
C LEU A 125 -7.38 -2.48 11.36
N TYR A 126 -7.43 -1.16 11.57
CA TYR A 126 -8.56 -0.55 12.26
C TYR A 126 -9.86 -0.64 11.45
N ASN A 127 -9.82 -0.35 10.15
CA ASN A 127 -10.96 -0.52 9.26
C ASN A 127 -11.45 -1.98 9.23
N ARG A 128 -10.53 -2.95 9.22
CA ARG A 128 -10.86 -4.37 9.32
C ARG A 128 -11.48 -4.73 10.68
N ALA A 129 -10.97 -4.18 11.78
CA ALA A 129 -11.55 -4.36 13.11
C ALA A 129 -13.00 -3.86 13.17
N ILE A 130 -13.29 -2.70 12.58
CA ILE A 130 -14.66 -2.17 12.49
C ILE A 130 -15.56 -3.13 11.70
N ALA A 131 -15.06 -3.65 10.57
CA ALA A 131 -15.79 -4.61 9.75
C ALA A 131 -16.06 -5.92 10.51
N HIS A 132 -15.06 -6.44 11.25
CA HIS A 132 -15.21 -7.60 12.12
C HIS A 132 -16.25 -7.36 13.22
N TYR A 133 -16.19 -6.23 13.92
CA TYR A 133 -17.20 -5.88 14.94
C TYR A 133 -18.61 -5.81 14.34
N SER A 134 -18.75 -5.20 13.16
CA SER A 134 -20.04 -5.05 12.47
C SER A 134 -20.59 -6.38 11.94
N PHE A 135 -19.73 -7.39 11.79
CA PHE A 135 -20.09 -8.76 11.38
C PHE A 135 -20.17 -9.73 12.58
N ASP A 136 -20.15 -9.22 13.81
CA ASP A 136 -20.16 -9.99 15.06
C ASP A 136 -18.94 -10.90 15.29
N ASN A 137 -17.85 -10.68 14.53
CA ASN A 137 -16.56 -11.34 14.70
C ASN A 137 -15.72 -10.64 15.79
N TYR A 138 -16.20 -10.69 17.04
CA TYR A 138 -15.63 -9.90 18.12
C TYR A 138 -14.20 -10.30 18.50
N LEU A 139 -13.82 -11.58 18.38
CA LEU A 139 -12.46 -12.03 18.70
C LEU A 139 -11.44 -11.49 17.69
N GLU A 140 -11.74 -11.58 16.40
CA GLU A 140 -10.92 -11.04 15.32
C GLU A 140 -10.84 -9.51 15.40
N CYS A 141 -11.95 -8.84 15.75
CA CYS A 141 -11.94 -7.40 16.04
C CYS A 141 -10.96 -7.05 17.19
N ILE A 142 -10.95 -7.84 18.27
CA ILE A 142 -10.03 -7.62 19.40
C ILE A 142 -8.58 -7.80 18.97
N GLU A 143 -8.28 -8.83 18.18
CA GLU A 143 -6.94 -9.11 17.65
C GLU A 143 -6.42 -7.95 16.79
N ASP A 144 -7.23 -7.48 15.84
CA ASP A 144 -6.87 -6.34 14.99
C ASP A 144 -6.66 -5.06 15.82
N CYS A 145 -7.53 -4.78 16.80
CA CYS A 145 -7.35 -3.62 17.69
C CYS A 145 -6.09 -3.74 18.55
N ILE A 146 -5.71 -4.94 18.99
CA ILE A 146 -4.45 -5.16 19.71
C ILE A 146 -3.26 -4.87 18.78
N GLN A 147 -3.32 -5.28 17.51
CA GLN A 147 -2.26 -4.99 16.56
C GLN A 147 -2.10 -3.48 16.34
N VAL A 148 -3.20 -2.76 16.10
CA VAL A 148 -3.18 -1.29 15.97
C VAL A 148 -2.58 -0.62 17.21
N SER A 149 -2.96 -1.07 18.42
CA SER A 149 -2.39 -0.55 19.67
C SER A 149 -0.90 -0.82 19.84
N ARG A 150 -0.32 -1.85 19.19
CA ARG A 150 1.12 -2.15 19.28
C ARG A 150 1.95 -1.22 18.40
N GLU A 151 1.43 -0.89 17.23
CA GLU A 151 2.06 -0.02 16.24
C GLU A 151 1.90 1.45 16.64
N ASN A 152 0.70 1.85 17.09
CA ASN A 152 0.40 3.17 17.59
C ASN A 152 -0.08 3.10 19.06
N GLY A 153 0.90 3.15 19.97
CA GLY A 153 0.79 2.92 21.42
C GLY A 153 -0.30 3.68 22.20
N SER A 154 -1.05 4.58 21.56
CA SER A 154 -2.16 5.31 22.16
C SER A 154 -3.30 5.64 21.17
N TYR A 155 -3.53 4.82 20.14
CA TYR A 155 -4.65 5.07 19.21
C TYR A 155 -6.01 4.85 19.89
N ALA A 156 -6.56 5.93 20.46
CA ALA A 156 -7.78 5.95 21.25
C ALA A 156 -8.97 5.21 20.58
N PRO A 157 -9.24 5.37 19.27
CA PRO A 157 -10.34 4.64 18.63
C PRO A 157 -10.22 3.11 18.69
N SER A 158 -9.00 2.56 18.75
CA SER A 158 -8.79 1.10 18.89
C SER A 158 -9.12 0.60 20.30
N PHE A 159 -8.80 1.35 21.35
CA PHE A 159 -9.16 0.97 22.72
C PHE A 159 -10.67 1.03 22.93
N TRP A 160 -11.35 2.02 22.35
CA TRP A 160 -12.81 2.10 22.38
C TRP A 160 -13.45 0.88 21.72
N LEU A 161 -13.07 0.58 20.47
CA LEU A 161 -13.66 -0.54 19.71
C LEU A 161 -13.34 -1.89 20.36
N ARG A 162 -12.10 -2.09 20.84
CA ARG A 162 -11.74 -3.32 21.58
C ARG A 162 -12.53 -3.49 22.86
N GLY A 163 -12.77 -2.40 23.59
CA GLY A 163 -13.60 -2.39 24.78
C GLY A 163 -15.03 -2.82 24.47
N LEU A 164 -15.62 -2.31 23.39
CA LEU A 164 -16.95 -2.75 22.92
C LEU A 164 -16.97 -4.24 22.57
N ALA A 165 -16.03 -4.70 21.74
CA ALA A 165 -15.94 -6.11 21.36
C ALA A 165 -15.75 -7.04 22.58
N ARG A 166 -15.00 -6.60 23.59
CA ARG A 166 -14.83 -7.33 24.86
C ARG A 166 -16.12 -7.42 25.67
N LEU A 167 -16.97 -6.39 25.64
CA LEU A 167 -18.28 -6.45 26.29
C LEU A 167 -19.18 -7.50 25.63
N GLU A 168 -19.16 -7.59 24.29
CA GLU A 168 -19.98 -8.55 23.55
C GLU A 168 -19.60 -10.01 23.86
N ILE A 169 -18.31 -10.29 24.11
CA ILE A 169 -17.85 -11.62 24.54
C ILE A 169 -17.88 -11.83 26.06
N GLY A 170 -18.34 -10.84 26.84
CA GLY A 170 -18.49 -10.91 28.30
C GLY A 170 -17.23 -10.59 29.13
N ASP A 171 -16.12 -10.17 28.52
CA ASP A 171 -14.88 -9.78 29.20
C ASP A 171 -14.95 -8.34 29.74
N ARG A 172 -15.84 -8.14 30.72
CA ARG A 172 -16.11 -6.83 31.32
C ARG A 172 -14.88 -6.22 32.01
N THR A 173 -14.06 -7.04 32.65
CA THR A 173 -12.87 -6.58 33.37
C THR A 173 -11.87 -5.94 32.41
N MET A 174 -11.59 -6.61 31.29
CA MET A 174 -10.66 -6.06 30.29
C MET A 174 -11.27 -4.91 29.49
N ALA A 175 -12.58 -4.91 29.25
CA ALA A 175 -13.27 -3.77 28.64
C ALA A 175 -13.14 -2.50 29.50
N ILE A 176 -13.34 -2.61 30.83
CA ILE A 176 -13.15 -1.49 31.76
C ILE A 176 -11.71 -0.96 31.68
N ASN A 177 -10.72 -1.85 31.61
CA ASN A 177 -9.32 -1.45 31.49
C ASN A 177 -9.05 -0.70 30.18
N ASP A 178 -9.68 -1.12 29.07
CA ASP A 178 -9.55 -0.41 27.79
C ASP A 178 -10.19 0.97 27.83
N PHE A 179 -11.41 1.11 28.40
CA PHE A 179 -12.05 2.42 28.51
C PHE A 179 -11.30 3.35 29.45
N LYS A 180 -10.64 2.84 30.50
CA LYS A 180 -9.78 3.66 31.37
C LYS A 180 -8.61 4.28 30.62
N LYS A 181 -8.06 3.60 29.60
CA LYS A 181 -6.99 4.17 28.76
C LYS A 181 -7.45 5.35 27.90
N LEU A 182 -8.75 5.54 27.71
CA LEU A 182 -9.29 6.70 26.98
C LEU A 182 -9.39 7.95 27.85
N LEU A 183 -9.31 7.79 29.18
CA LEU A 183 -9.48 8.86 30.17
C LEU A 183 -8.16 9.32 30.79
N SER A 184 -7.07 8.58 30.55
CA SER A 184 -5.71 8.87 31.03
C SER A 184 -4.94 9.69 30.01
#